data_AF-A0A3A8JKW5-F1
#
_entry.id   AF-A0A3A8JKW5-F1
#
_cell.length_a   1.000
_cell.length_b   1.000
_cell.length_c   1.000
_cell.angle_alpha   90.00
_cell.angle_beta   90.00
_cell.angle_gamma   90.00
#
_symmetry.space_group_name_H-M   'P 1'
#
loop_
_entity.id
_entity.type
_entity.pdbx_description
1 polymer ?
#
loop_
_entity_poly.entity_id
_entity_poly.type
_entity_poly.pdbx_seq_one_letter_code
_entity_poly.pdbx_strand_id
1 'polypeptide(L)'
;MRTASADSKKGVPVATAATLRFELYREVERGNANAGNNGHPFVERCVLVPPAGVDPLALKLVFLPCFGDPKPETTLGAYFKAQAEGLDLPGGDLLPRSLDGYLHHDEAERRAFGTLVEPRSERSSVLVVWNGKAQWYVDEVFYRLEGVDGWTRGACADVVEGSLKDFIRFSPLIQPRLSEGRSELHHPGRAREFSADDCVLGLSKSPGMPNTLRYSLEVFADGRFHRTATHQLDVHGADVHRLTTLLIAASRIKEVHDLSIPPPFVHDRQTTMVIFPLSGRNQRVTLGPNTRPEVEDFAKKVAAAYGIEL
;
A
#
# COMPACT_ATOMS: atom_id res chain seq x y z
N MET A 1 53.56 -35.01 22.76
CA MET A 1 52.68 -33.97 23.32
C MET A 1 52.09 -33.21 22.14
N ARG A 2 50.89 -33.52 21.62
CA ARG A 2 49.57 -33.08 22.11
C ARG A 2 49.54 -31.61 22.53
N THR A 3 48.97 -30.77 21.68
CA THR A 3 47.78 -29.96 22.01
C THR A 3 47.07 -29.56 20.72
N ALA A 4 45.75 -29.59 20.79
CA ALA A 4 44.78 -29.33 19.74
C ALA A 4 43.98 -28.06 20.10
N SER A 5 43.05 -27.72 19.20
CA SER A 5 41.92 -26.79 19.37
C SER A 5 42.23 -25.30 19.17
N ALA A 6 41.38 -24.49 18.52
CA ALA A 6 40.00 -24.69 18.13
C ALA A 6 39.68 -23.86 16.87
N ASP A 7 39.15 -24.53 15.84
CA ASP A 7 38.43 -23.89 14.74
C ASP A 7 37.12 -23.32 15.28
N SER A 8 37.04 -21.99 15.33
CA SER A 8 35.80 -21.28 15.60
C SER A 8 34.99 -21.24 14.29
N LYS A 9 34.13 -22.24 14.11
CA LYS A 9 33.10 -22.22 13.06
C LYS A 9 32.19 -21.03 13.30
N LYS A 10 32.36 -19.98 12.48
CA LYS A 10 31.39 -18.90 12.30
C LYS A 10 30.02 -19.52 12.02
N GLY A 11 29.09 -19.32 12.95
CA GLY A 11 27.69 -19.70 12.79
C GLY A 11 27.13 -19.03 11.55
N VAL A 12 26.60 -19.85 10.64
CA VAL A 12 25.71 -19.41 9.56
C VAL A 12 24.51 -18.72 10.22
N PRO A 13 24.07 -17.54 9.76
CA PRO A 13 22.85 -16.95 10.28
C PRO A 13 21.70 -17.91 10.01
N VAL A 14 21.06 -18.37 11.08
CA VAL A 14 19.83 -19.14 11.03
C VAL A 14 18.79 -18.26 10.34
N ALA A 15 18.39 -18.65 9.12
CA ALA A 15 17.27 -18.05 8.45
C ALA A 15 16.05 -18.19 9.37
N THR A 16 15.57 -17.07 9.92
CA THR A 16 14.29 -17.00 10.63
C THR A 16 13.22 -17.57 9.71
N ALA A 17 12.60 -18.68 10.10
CA ALA A 17 11.50 -19.29 9.36
C ALA A 17 10.48 -18.20 9.03
N ALA A 18 10.18 -18.03 7.74
CA ALA A 18 9.26 -17.01 7.29
C ALA A 18 7.90 -17.23 7.97
N THR A 19 7.47 -16.26 8.78
CA THR A 19 6.17 -16.34 9.46
C THR A 19 5.10 -15.95 8.46
N LEU A 20 4.34 -16.92 7.98
CA LEU A 20 3.17 -16.68 7.15
C LEU A 20 2.10 -15.95 7.95
N ARG A 21 1.48 -14.93 7.36
CA ARG A 21 0.37 -14.20 7.98
C ARG A 21 -0.73 -13.95 6.97
N PHE A 22 -1.96 -14.24 7.37
CA PHE A 22 -3.15 -14.05 6.56
C PHE A 22 -3.90 -12.86 7.13
N GLU A 23 -4.08 -11.82 6.34
CA GLU A 23 -4.68 -10.56 6.76
C GLU A 23 -5.93 -10.30 5.91
N LEU A 24 -7.09 -10.36 6.56
CA LEU A 24 -8.37 -10.05 5.96
C LEU A 24 -8.69 -8.58 6.22
N TYR A 25 -8.84 -7.81 5.14
CA TYR A 25 -9.25 -6.41 5.15
C TYR A 25 -10.72 -6.31 4.80
N ARG A 26 -11.51 -5.60 5.60
CA ARG A 26 -12.95 -5.41 5.35
C ARG A 26 -13.40 -4.02 5.78
N GLU A 27 -14.43 -3.51 5.12
CA GLU A 27 -15.09 -2.28 5.54
C GLU A 27 -15.96 -2.54 6.77
N VAL A 28 -15.89 -1.61 7.72
CA VAL A 28 -16.71 -1.58 8.92
C VAL A 28 -17.11 -0.13 9.21
N GLU A 29 -18.32 0.07 9.70
CA GLU A 29 -18.74 1.39 10.18
C GLU A 29 -18.33 1.57 11.65
N ARG A 30 -17.77 2.74 11.97
CA ARG A 30 -17.47 3.15 13.35
C ARG A 30 -18.08 4.52 13.61
N GLY A 31 -18.67 4.71 14.79
CA GLY A 31 -19.28 5.98 15.17
C GLY A 31 -19.85 5.94 16.58
N ASN A 32 -19.94 7.10 17.22
CA ASN A 32 -20.46 7.22 18.57
C ASN A 32 -22.00 7.17 18.52
N ALA A 33 -22.62 6.15 19.12
CA ALA A 33 -24.08 5.95 19.10
C ALA A 33 -24.88 7.16 19.63
N ASN A 34 -24.24 8.03 20.42
CA ASN A 34 -24.86 9.22 21.02
C ASN A 34 -24.85 10.48 20.13
N ALA A 35 -24.22 10.45 18.94
CA ALA A 35 -24.03 11.64 18.10
C ALA A 35 -25.01 11.74 16.91
N GLY A 36 -26.05 10.90 16.86
CA GLY A 36 -27.07 10.95 15.80
C GLY A 36 -26.51 10.55 14.44
N ASN A 37 -26.48 9.23 14.18
CA ASN A 37 -26.32 8.59 12.87
C ASN A 37 -25.44 9.32 11.86
N ASN A 38 -24.13 9.03 11.87
CA ASN A 38 -23.31 8.88 10.67
C ASN A 38 -22.09 8.03 11.05
N GLY A 39 -22.16 6.73 10.79
CA GLY A 39 -20.99 5.87 10.88
C GLY A 39 -19.94 6.35 9.88
N HIS A 40 -18.71 6.53 10.32
CA HIS A 40 -17.58 6.77 9.44
C HIS A 40 -17.02 5.40 9.01
N PRO A 41 -16.81 5.15 7.71
CA PRO A 41 -16.25 3.89 7.25
C PRO A 41 -14.77 3.81 7.62
N PHE A 42 -14.38 2.64 8.10
CA PHE A 42 -12.99 2.25 8.34
C PHE A 42 -12.72 0.91 7.68
N VAL A 43 -11.47 0.69 7.31
CA VAL A 43 -10.97 -0.64 6.96
C VAL A 43 -10.36 -1.26 8.21
N GLU A 44 -10.95 -2.37 8.62
CA GLU A 44 -10.46 -3.23 9.68
C GLU A 44 -9.59 -4.32 9.05
N ARG A 45 -8.43 -4.58 9.68
CA ARG A 45 -7.55 -5.71 9.36
C ARG A 45 -7.67 -6.74 10.47
N CYS A 46 -8.14 -7.94 10.13
CA CYS A 46 -8.14 -9.10 11.01
C CYS A 46 -7.08 -10.11 10.58
N VAL A 47 -6.32 -10.65 11.53
CA VAL A 47 -5.44 -11.80 11.27
C VAL A 47 -6.29 -13.07 11.21
N LEU A 48 -6.18 -13.84 10.14
CA LEU A 48 -6.80 -15.16 10.04
C LEU A 48 -5.87 -16.23 10.61
N VAL A 49 -6.44 -17.13 11.41
CA VAL A 49 -5.70 -18.23 12.03
C VAL A 49 -6.08 -19.54 11.33
N PRO A 50 -5.12 -20.25 10.72
CA PRO A 50 -5.39 -21.54 10.10
C PRO A 50 -5.79 -22.57 11.16
N PRO A 51 -6.70 -23.51 10.84
CA PRO A 51 -6.94 -24.68 11.67
C PRO A 51 -5.66 -25.49 11.93
N ALA A 52 -5.61 -26.19 13.06
CA ALA A 52 -4.48 -27.04 13.39
C ALA A 52 -4.27 -28.13 12.31
N GLY A 53 -3.02 -28.33 11.89
CA GLY A 53 -2.63 -29.35 10.90
C GLY A 53 -2.80 -28.93 9.43
N VAL A 54 -3.31 -27.73 9.15
CA VAL A 54 -3.30 -27.16 7.80
C VAL A 54 -1.91 -26.58 7.53
N ASP A 55 -1.28 -27.00 6.42
CA ASP A 55 -0.11 -26.32 5.87
C ASP A 55 -0.56 -25.18 4.95
N PRO A 56 -0.37 -23.90 5.33
CA PRO A 56 -0.84 -22.79 4.53
C PRO A 56 -0.11 -22.66 3.19
N LEU A 57 1.12 -23.16 3.05
CA LEU A 57 1.86 -23.12 1.78
C LEU A 57 1.34 -24.14 0.77
N ALA A 58 0.72 -25.22 1.24
CA ALA A 58 0.11 -26.25 0.41
C ALA A 58 -1.29 -25.83 -0.10
N LEU A 59 -1.83 -24.70 0.37
CA LEU A 59 -3.11 -24.20 -0.12
C LEU A 59 -3.06 -23.95 -1.63
N LYS A 60 -4.18 -24.28 -2.26
CA LYS A 60 -4.32 -24.29 -3.70
C LYS A 60 -4.64 -22.88 -4.20
N LEU A 61 -3.97 -22.50 -5.28
CA LEU A 61 -4.26 -21.30 -6.05
C LEU A 61 -4.88 -21.71 -7.38
N VAL A 62 -6.13 -21.33 -7.58
CA VAL A 62 -6.90 -21.58 -8.80
C VAL A 62 -6.88 -20.33 -9.68
N PHE A 63 -6.40 -20.47 -10.90
CA PHE A 63 -6.38 -19.36 -11.85
C PHE A 63 -7.80 -18.95 -12.23
N LEU A 64 -8.06 -17.64 -12.24
CA LEU A 64 -9.40 -17.14 -12.55
C LEU A 64 -9.72 -17.32 -14.04
N PRO A 65 -10.86 -17.94 -14.40
CA PRO A 65 -11.15 -18.32 -15.78
C PRO A 65 -11.40 -17.12 -16.71
N CYS A 66 -11.70 -15.94 -16.16
CA CYS A 66 -12.03 -14.73 -16.90
C CYS A 66 -10.88 -14.15 -17.74
N PHE A 67 -9.64 -14.61 -17.56
CA PHE A 67 -8.50 -14.11 -18.33
C PHE A 67 -8.31 -14.79 -19.68
N GLY A 68 -9.05 -15.89 -19.95
CA GLY A 68 -8.98 -16.60 -21.24
C GLY A 68 -7.67 -17.33 -21.53
N ASP A 69 -6.77 -17.42 -20.54
CA ASP A 69 -5.50 -18.15 -20.60
C ASP A 69 -5.56 -19.36 -19.66
N PRO A 70 -5.51 -20.61 -20.15
CA PRO A 70 -5.53 -21.78 -19.27
C PRO A 70 -4.20 -21.89 -18.52
N LYS A 71 -4.22 -21.70 -17.20
CA LYS A 71 -3.07 -21.95 -16.33
C LYS A 71 -3.25 -23.23 -15.50
N PRO A 72 -2.17 -23.97 -15.22
CA PRO A 72 -2.24 -25.09 -14.28
C PRO A 72 -2.55 -24.59 -12.88
N GLU A 73 -3.19 -25.46 -12.10
CA GLU A 73 -3.33 -25.24 -10.66
C GLU A 73 -1.95 -25.19 -10.01
N THR A 74 -1.79 -24.29 -9.04
CA THR A 74 -0.53 -24.12 -8.31
C THR A 74 -0.80 -24.07 -6.81
N THR A 75 0.24 -23.88 -6.02
CA THR A 75 0.11 -23.68 -4.56
C THR A 75 0.64 -22.32 -4.14
N LEU A 76 0.20 -21.87 -2.98
CA LEU A 76 0.69 -20.62 -2.39
C LEU A 76 2.22 -20.65 -2.19
N GLY A 77 2.78 -21.80 -1.80
CA GLY A 77 4.22 -21.99 -1.68
C GLY A 77 4.95 -21.90 -3.02
N ALA A 78 4.39 -22.49 -4.08
CA ALA A 78 4.97 -22.37 -5.43
C ALA A 78 4.92 -20.92 -5.93
N TYR A 79 3.84 -20.18 -5.65
CA TYR A 79 3.75 -18.76 -5.96
C TYR A 79 4.83 -17.94 -5.26
N PHE A 80 5.02 -18.11 -3.96
CA PHE A 80 6.07 -17.39 -3.22
C PHE A 80 7.48 -17.78 -3.67
N LYS A 81 7.69 -19.04 -4.05
CA LYS A 81 8.96 -19.46 -4.64
C LYS A 81 9.22 -18.73 -5.96
N ALA A 82 8.24 -18.70 -6.86
CA ALA A 82 8.35 -17.98 -8.13
C ALA A 82 8.55 -16.47 -7.91
N GLN A 83 7.88 -15.87 -6.92
CA GLN A 83 8.07 -14.47 -6.57
C GLN A 83 9.48 -14.16 -6.05
N ALA A 84 10.11 -15.08 -5.32
CA ALA A 84 11.49 -14.92 -4.83
C ALA A 84 12.52 -14.99 -5.96
N GLU A 85 12.28 -15.87 -6.93
CA GLU A 85 13.15 -16.09 -8.08
C GLU A 85 12.94 -15.02 -9.18
N GLY A 86 11.76 -14.39 -9.18
CA GLY A 86 11.29 -13.46 -10.20
C GLY A 86 10.23 -14.12 -11.08
N LEU A 87 9.03 -13.54 -11.11
CA LEU A 87 7.87 -14.10 -11.81
C LEU A 87 8.06 -14.18 -13.34
N ASP A 88 9.07 -13.49 -13.88
CA ASP A 88 9.39 -13.50 -15.32
C ASP A 88 10.37 -14.60 -15.75
N LEU A 89 10.94 -15.39 -14.81
CA LEU A 89 11.88 -16.46 -15.16
C LEU A 89 11.16 -17.70 -15.72
N PRO A 90 11.82 -18.46 -16.63
CA PRO A 90 11.24 -19.66 -17.23
C PRO A 90 11.02 -20.73 -16.14
N GLY A 91 9.76 -20.90 -15.76
CA GLY A 91 9.28 -21.60 -14.57
C GLY A 91 8.06 -20.92 -13.93
N GLY A 92 7.84 -19.63 -14.25
CA GLY A 92 6.81 -18.76 -13.70
C GLY A 92 5.66 -18.38 -14.66
N ASP A 93 5.11 -19.32 -15.43
CA ASP A 93 3.87 -19.09 -16.22
C ASP A 93 2.62 -19.01 -15.32
N LEU A 94 2.74 -18.29 -14.20
CA LEU A 94 1.68 -18.06 -13.24
C LEU A 94 0.83 -16.86 -13.67
N LEU A 95 1.44 -15.84 -14.25
CA LEU A 95 0.70 -14.65 -14.65
C LEU A 95 0.07 -14.82 -16.04
N PRO A 96 -1.08 -14.19 -16.32
CA PRO A 96 -1.57 -14.08 -17.68
C PRO A 96 -0.55 -13.33 -18.54
N ARG A 97 -0.57 -13.60 -19.85
CA ARG A 97 0.30 -12.90 -20.81
C ARG A 97 -0.17 -11.46 -21.04
N SER A 98 -1.47 -11.24 -21.08
CA SER A 98 -2.11 -9.93 -21.21
C SER A 98 -3.51 -9.95 -20.60
N LEU A 99 -4.13 -8.77 -20.47
CA LEU A 99 -5.55 -8.67 -20.13
C LEU A 99 -6.49 -8.79 -21.33
N ASP A 100 -6.01 -9.11 -22.54
CA ASP A 100 -6.87 -9.07 -23.73
C ASP A 100 -8.09 -9.97 -23.57
N GLY A 101 -7.90 -11.25 -23.22
CA GLY A 101 -9.02 -12.19 -23.00
C GLY A 101 -10.04 -11.65 -21.99
N TYR A 102 -9.58 -11.03 -20.92
CA TYR A 102 -10.42 -10.38 -19.91
C TYR A 102 -11.17 -9.15 -20.45
N LEU A 103 -10.51 -8.31 -21.23
CA LEU A 103 -11.07 -7.06 -21.78
C LEU A 103 -12.05 -7.30 -22.94
N HIS A 104 -12.09 -8.50 -23.53
CA HIS A 104 -13.09 -8.88 -24.54
C HIS A 104 -14.51 -9.02 -23.96
N HIS A 105 -14.62 -9.31 -22.67
CA HIS A 105 -15.90 -9.34 -21.97
C HIS A 105 -16.48 -7.93 -21.80
N ASP A 106 -17.81 -7.81 -21.75
CA ASP A 106 -18.43 -6.51 -21.48
C ASP A 106 -18.21 -6.06 -20.02
N GLU A 107 -18.45 -4.77 -19.74
CA GLU A 107 -18.18 -4.22 -18.40
C GLU A 107 -19.07 -4.82 -17.31
N ALA A 108 -20.30 -5.24 -17.63
CA ALA A 108 -21.19 -5.83 -16.64
C ALA A 108 -20.71 -7.23 -16.23
N GLU A 109 -20.29 -8.03 -17.21
CA GLU A 109 -19.70 -9.36 -17.01
C GLU A 109 -18.37 -9.25 -16.24
N ARG A 110 -17.51 -8.30 -16.61
CA ARG A 110 -16.23 -8.07 -15.92
C ARG A 110 -16.38 -7.74 -14.44
N ARG A 111 -17.41 -6.99 -14.06
CA ARG A 111 -17.73 -6.70 -12.66
C ARG A 111 -18.26 -7.93 -11.91
N ALA A 112 -18.93 -8.85 -12.62
CA ALA A 112 -19.47 -10.07 -12.02
C ALA A 112 -18.39 -11.13 -11.75
N PHE A 113 -17.25 -11.09 -12.45
CA PHE A 113 -16.16 -12.04 -12.23
C PHE A 113 -15.54 -11.96 -10.83
N GLY A 114 -15.69 -10.82 -10.14
CA GLY A 114 -15.11 -10.65 -8.83
C GLY A 114 -13.58 -10.86 -8.87
N THR A 115 -12.89 -10.18 -9.80
CA THR A 115 -11.44 -9.98 -9.77
C THR A 115 -11.12 -8.56 -9.30
N LEU A 116 -9.99 -8.38 -8.59
CA LEU A 116 -9.47 -7.07 -8.19
C LEU A 116 -8.87 -6.31 -9.36
N VAL A 117 -8.67 -6.93 -10.53
CA VAL A 117 -8.22 -6.25 -11.75
C VAL A 117 -9.26 -5.22 -12.22
N GLU A 118 -10.56 -5.52 -12.12
CA GLU A 118 -11.67 -4.60 -12.47
C GLU A 118 -11.74 -3.42 -11.49
N PRO A 119 -11.51 -2.16 -11.91
CA PRO A 119 -11.57 -1.01 -11.02
C PRO A 119 -12.95 -0.78 -10.38
N ARG A 120 -14.01 -1.25 -11.03
CA ARG A 120 -15.40 -1.02 -10.61
C ARG A 120 -16.04 -2.24 -9.94
N SER A 121 -15.29 -3.32 -9.72
CA SER A 121 -15.81 -4.46 -8.95
C SER A 121 -16.04 -4.07 -7.49
N GLU A 122 -17.23 -4.38 -6.99
CA GLU A 122 -17.55 -4.25 -5.57
C GLU A 122 -16.96 -5.42 -4.79
N ARG A 123 -16.43 -5.13 -3.61
CA ARG A 123 -15.80 -6.12 -2.73
C ARG A 123 -16.27 -5.92 -1.31
N SER A 124 -16.53 -7.03 -0.63
CA SER A 124 -16.80 -7.04 0.81
C SER A 124 -15.52 -7.18 1.64
N SER A 125 -14.48 -7.79 1.07
CA SER A 125 -13.18 -7.95 1.72
C SER A 125 -12.05 -8.18 0.72
N VAL A 126 -10.81 -8.05 1.20
CA VAL A 126 -9.58 -8.41 0.48
C VAL A 126 -8.70 -9.23 1.41
N LEU A 127 -8.22 -10.39 0.94
CA LEU A 127 -7.24 -11.20 1.66
C LEU A 127 -5.84 -10.91 1.13
N VAL A 128 -4.92 -10.61 2.06
CA VAL A 128 -3.50 -10.48 1.78
C VAL A 128 -2.74 -11.51 2.59
N VAL A 129 -1.86 -12.27 1.93
CA VAL A 129 -1.04 -13.27 2.58
C VAL A 129 0.42 -12.86 2.50
N TRP A 130 1.05 -12.68 3.65
CA TRP A 130 2.45 -12.34 3.77
C TRP A 130 3.29 -13.59 3.94
N ASN A 131 4.43 -13.62 3.25
CA ASN A 131 5.53 -14.56 3.50
C ASN A 131 6.77 -13.77 3.96
N GLY A 132 6.92 -13.62 5.28
CA GLY A 132 7.96 -12.75 5.84
C GLY A 132 7.68 -11.27 5.60
N LYS A 133 8.72 -10.49 5.23
CA LYS A 133 8.65 -9.02 5.11
C LYS A 133 8.57 -8.49 3.68
N ALA A 134 9.07 -9.23 2.70
CA ALA A 134 9.27 -8.75 1.33
C ALA A 134 8.32 -9.40 0.31
N GLN A 135 7.68 -10.50 0.69
CA GLN A 135 6.84 -11.29 -0.20
C GLN A 135 5.42 -11.29 0.30
N TRP A 136 4.48 -11.05 -0.61
CA TRP A 136 3.06 -11.13 -0.30
C TRP A 136 2.25 -11.45 -1.56
N TYR A 137 1.07 -12.02 -1.32
CA TYR A 137 0.08 -12.39 -2.29
C TYR A 137 -1.23 -11.66 -1.96
N VAL A 138 -1.94 -11.19 -2.97
CA VAL A 138 -3.26 -10.59 -2.82
C VAL A 138 -4.25 -11.49 -3.54
N ASP A 139 -5.26 -11.94 -2.80
CA ASP A 139 -6.26 -12.87 -3.30
C ASP A 139 -7.16 -12.22 -4.36
N GLU A 140 -7.66 -13.05 -5.27
CA GLU A 140 -8.57 -12.68 -6.35
C GLU A 140 -8.08 -11.57 -7.29
N VAL A 141 -6.75 -11.43 -7.45
CA VAL A 141 -6.19 -10.66 -8.58
C VAL A 141 -6.20 -11.52 -9.85
N PHE A 142 -5.29 -12.49 -9.94
CA PHE A 142 -5.21 -13.46 -11.05
C PHE A 142 -5.58 -14.88 -10.63
N TYR A 143 -5.37 -15.19 -9.35
CA TYR A 143 -5.68 -16.46 -8.72
C TYR A 143 -6.66 -16.23 -7.58
N ARG A 144 -7.47 -17.25 -7.29
CA ARG A 144 -8.21 -17.41 -6.04
C ARG A 144 -7.51 -18.44 -5.15
N LEU A 145 -7.34 -18.10 -3.88
CA LEU A 145 -6.87 -19.00 -2.85
C LEU A 145 -8.04 -19.83 -2.29
N GLU A 146 -7.93 -21.16 -2.39
CA GLU A 146 -8.94 -22.07 -1.86
C GLU A 146 -8.58 -22.56 -0.46
N GLY A 147 -9.61 -22.92 0.33
CA GLY A 147 -9.43 -23.55 1.65
C GLY A 147 -9.22 -22.60 2.81
N VAL A 148 -9.37 -21.28 2.59
CA VAL A 148 -9.34 -20.24 3.64
C VAL A 148 -10.71 -19.93 4.24
N ASP A 149 -11.78 -20.37 3.58
CA ASP A 149 -13.15 -20.17 4.06
C ASP A 149 -13.35 -20.83 5.43
N GLY A 150 -13.95 -20.09 6.36
CA GLY A 150 -14.21 -20.57 7.71
C GLY A 150 -13.01 -20.53 8.67
N TRP A 151 -11.85 -20.00 8.24
CA TRP A 151 -10.75 -19.75 9.16
C TRP A 151 -11.15 -18.76 10.26
N THR A 152 -10.62 -18.98 11.46
CA THR A 152 -11.01 -18.18 12.62
C THR A 152 -10.34 -16.80 12.54
N ARG A 153 -11.13 -15.75 12.81
CA ARG A 153 -10.61 -14.39 12.95
C ARG A 153 -9.95 -14.24 14.31
N GLY A 154 -8.66 -13.93 14.29
CA GLY A 154 -7.88 -13.53 15.46
C GLY A 154 -8.00 -12.04 15.74
N ALA A 155 -6.88 -11.42 16.10
CA ALA A 155 -6.84 -9.99 16.43
C ALA A 155 -7.22 -9.13 15.23
N CYS A 156 -8.12 -8.16 15.47
CA CYS A 156 -8.54 -7.16 14.51
C CYS A 156 -8.10 -5.76 14.96
N ALA A 157 -7.76 -4.90 14.01
CA ALA A 157 -7.45 -3.50 14.27
C ALA A 157 -7.97 -2.62 13.13
N ASP A 158 -8.46 -1.44 13.47
CA ASP A 158 -8.80 -0.42 12.49
C ASP A 158 -7.48 0.16 11.95
N VAL A 159 -7.26 0.05 10.63
CA VAL A 159 -5.96 0.38 10.01
C VAL A 159 -6.03 1.57 9.05
N VAL A 160 -7.17 1.80 8.40
CA VAL A 160 -7.34 2.90 7.43
C VAL A 160 -8.71 3.54 7.62
N GLU A 161 -8.76 4.86 7.62
CA GLU A 161 -10.01 5.63 7.57
C GLU A 161 -10.49 5.74 6.12
N GLY A 162 -11.70 5.27 5.81
CA GLY A 162 -12.26 5.27 4.47
C GLY A 162 -12.93 3.95 4.08
N SER A 163 -13.44 3.91 2.85
CA SER A 163 -14.08 2.73 2.28
C SER A 163 -13.06 1.67 1.86
N LEU A 164 -13.47 0.41 1.77
CA LEU A 164 -12.64 -0.67 1.22
C LEU A 164 -12.29 -0.39 -0.25
N LYS A 165 -13.20 0.24 -1.00
CA LYS A 165 -12.95 0.67 -2.37
C LYS A 165 -11.79 1.66 -2.46
N ASP A 166 -11.77 2.65 -1.57
CA ASP A 166 -10.67 3.62 -1.50
C ASP A 166 -9.36 2.94 -1.07
N PHE A 167 -9.43 2.03 -0.09
CA PHE A 167 -8.28 1.24 0.32
C PHE A 167 -7.69 0.44 -0.84
N ILE A 168 -8.50 -0.29 -1.60
CA ILE A 168 -8.04 -1.02 -2.79
C ILE A 168 -7.36 -0.06 -3.77
N ARG A 169 -7.98 1.09 -4.04
CA ARG A 169 -7.51 2.08 -5.02
C ARG A 169 -6.18 2.72 -4.65
N PHE A 170 -5.94 3.02 -3.38
CA PHE A 170 -4.79 3.82 -2.95
C PHE A 170 -3.71 3.01 -2.21
N SER A 171 -3.99 1.75 -1.85
CA SER A 171 -3.07 0.97 -1.03
C SER A 171 -1.83 0.51 -1.80
N PRO A 172 -0.61 0.88 -1.34
CA PRO A 172 0.65 0.33 -1.85
C PRO A 172 0.78 -1.19 -1.68
N LEU A 173 -0.05 -1.78 -0.82
CA LEU A 173 -0.10 -3.22 -0.62
C LEU A 173 -0.79 -3.95 -1.80
N ILE A 174 -1.77 -3.30 -2.41
CA ILE A 174 -2.65 -3.91 -3.41
C ILE A 174 -2.24 -3.49 -4.82
N GLN A 175 -2.04 -2.19 -5.05
CA GLN A 175 -1.84 -1.65 -6.40
C GLN A 175 -0.73 -2.35 -7.20
N PRO A 176 0.47 -2.61 -6.66
CA PRO A 176 1.53 -3.29 -7.41
C PRO A 176 1.19 -4.74 -7.81
N ARG A 177 0.26 -5.38 -7.09
CA ARG A 177 -0.14 -6.77 -7.35
C ARG A 177 -1.13 -6.88 -8.50
N LEU A 178 -1.78 -5.79 -8.89
CA LEU A 178 -2.78 -5.78 -9.96
C LEU A 178 -2.19 -5.96 -11.36
N SER A 179 -0.91 -5.63 -11.52
CA SER A 179 -0.14 -5.79 -12.76
C SER A 179 1.11 -6.64 -12.55
N GLU A 180 1.56 -6.84 -11.30
CA GLU A 180 2.85 -7.46 -10.98
C GLU A 180 4.02 -6.78 -11.72
N GLY A 181 3.91 -5.46 -11.96
CA GLY A 181 4.89 -4.68 -12.71
C GLY A 181 4.87 -4.86 -14.23
N ARG A 182 3.91 -5.60 -14.79
CA ARG A 182 3.79 -5.84 -16.24
C ARG A 182 2.82 -4.86 -16.90
N SER A 183 3.29 -4.20 -17.96
CA SER A 183 2.50 -3.21 -18.71
C SER A 183 1.29 -3.82 -19.42
N GLU A 184 1.41 -5.06 -19.88
CA GLU A 184 0.39 -5.87 -20.55
C GLU A 184 -0.74 -6.29 -19.60
N LEU A 185 -0.47 -6.22 -18.30
CA LEU A 185 -1.42 -6.48 -17.23
C LEU A 185 -2.07 -5.20 -16.69
N HIS A 186 -1.79 -4.04 -17.28
CA HIS A 186 -2.40 -2.77 -16.87
C HIS A 186 -3.81 -2.64 -17.44
N HIS A 187 -4.79 -2.48 -16.54
CA HIS A 187 -6.16 -2.24 -16.94
C HIS A 187 -6.36 -0.78 -17.38
N PRO A 188 -6.91 -0.50 -18.57
CA PRO A 188 -6.99 0.87 -19.13
C PRO A 188 -7.84 1.84 -18.29
N GLY A 189 -8.79 1.32 -17.51
CA GLY A 189 -9.58 2.09 -16.55
C GLY A 189 -8.85 2.46 -15.24
N ARG A 190 -7.57 2.11 -15.06
CA ARG A 190 -6.78 2.43 -13.87
C ARG A 190 -5.85 3.62 -14.10
N ALA A 191 -5.52 4.29 -12.99
CA ALA A 191 -4.42 5.23 -13.00
C ALA A 191 -3.10 4.50 -13.33
N ARG A 192 -2.13 5.25 -13.84
CA ARG A 192 -0.78 4.73 -14.09
C ARG A 192 -0.17 4.19 -12.80
N GLU A 193 0.53 3.07 -12.90
CA GLU A 193 1.27 2.48 -11.78
C GLU A 193 2.36 3.46 -11.30
N PHE A 194 2.48 3.60 -9.98
CA PHE A 194 3.51 4.43 -9.35
C PHE A 194 4.81 3.64 -9.23
N SER A 195 5.95 4.30 -9.38
CA SER A 195 7.24 3.72 -9.01
C SER A 195 7.39 3.74 -7.49
N ALA A 196 7.98 2.69 -6.91
CA ALA A 196 8.27 2.64 -5.47
C ALA A 196 9.16 3.80 -4.99
N ASP A 197 9.92 4.43 -5.90
CA ASP A 197 10.77 5.58 -5.61
C ASP A 197 10.10 6.93 -5.89
N ASP A 198 8.85 6.94 -6.36
CA ASP A 198 8.10 8.18 -6.53
C ASP A 198 7.76 8.78 -5.16
N CYS A 199 8.21 10.01 -4.92
CA CYS A 199 7.75 10.79 -3.77
C CYS A 199 6.30 11.25 -4.01
N VAL A 200 5.38 10.70 -3.22
CA VAL A 200 3.94 10.95 -3.36
C VAL A 200 3.42 11.93 -2.33
N LEU A 201 4.04 12.01 -1.15
CA LEU A 201 3.75 13.04 -0.15
C LEU A 201 5.02 13.70 0.33
N GLY A 202 4.96 15.01 0.52
CA GLY A 202 6.07 15.77 1.08
C GLY A 202 5.57 16.85 2.02
N LEU A 203 6.34 17.12 3.07
CA LEU A 203 6.11 18.25 3.95
C LEU A 203 7.47 18.83 4.36
N SER A 204 7.73 20.09 4.07
CA SER A 204 9.00 20.71 4.40
C SER A 204 8.85 22.13 4.90
N LYS A 205 9.79 22.56 5.74
CA LYS A 205 9.91 23.92 6.25
C LYS A 205 11.32 24.42 5.99
N SER A 206 11.43 25.50 5.21
CA SER A 206 12.71 26.06 4.83
C SER A 206 13.42 26.71 6.02
N PRO A 207 14.76 26.70 6.06
CA PRO A 207 15.49 27.55 6.99
C PRO A 207 15.20 29.04 6.66
N GLY A 208 15.06 29.87 7.69
CA GLY A 208 14.91 31.32 7.54
C GLY A 208 16.16 32.09 8.00
N MET A 209 16.73 31.69 9.13
CA MET A 209 18.00 32.20 9.69
C MET A 209 18.84 31.03 10.22
N PRO A 210 20.15 31.20 10.50
CA PRO A 210 20.91 30.20 11.25
C PRO A 210 20.20 29.81 12.54
N ASN A 211 20.21 28.51 12.88
CA ASN A 211 19.53 27.93 14.05
C ASN A 211 17.99 28.03 14.06
N THR A 212 17.35 28.34 12.93
CA THR A 212 15.89 28.20 12.82
C THR A 212 15.46 26.75 12.61
N LEU A 213 14.28 26.42 13.12
CA LEU A 213 13.71 25.09 12.99
C LEU A 213 13.33 24.81 11.53
N ARG A 214 13.93 23.78 10.93
CA ARG A 214 13.68 23.31 9.58
C ARG A 214 13.38 21.82 9.65
N TYR A 215 12.58 21.34 8.72
CA TYR A 215 12.34 19.91 8.55
C TYR A 215 12.05 19.56 7.10
N SER A 216 12.25 18.29 6.75
CA SER A 216 11.85 17.72 5.47
C SER A 216 11.31 16.32 5.72
N LEU A 217 10.10 16.07 5.23
CA LEU A 217 9.47 14.78 5.17
C LEU A 217 9.25 14.44 3.69
N GLU A 218 9.66 13.24 3.31
CA GLU A 218 9.37 12.62 2.02
C GLU A 218 8.74 11.25 2.28
N VAL A 219 7.62 10.97 1.63
CA VAL A 219 6.93 9.68 1.68
C VAL A 219 6.82 9.14 0.26
N PHE A 220 7.31 7.93 0.08
CA PHE A 220 7.40 7.25 -1.21
C PHE A 220 6.15 6.40 -1.48
N ALA A 221 5.89 6.09 -2.75
CA ALA A 221 4.68 5.39 -3.16
C ALA A 221 4.51 4.00 -2.53
N ASP A 222 5.60 3.36 -2.09
CA ASP A 222 5.60 2.08 -1.39
C ASP A 222 5.38 2.19 0.13
N GLY A 223 5.17 3.41 0.66
CA GLY A 223 4.95 3.68 2.07
C GLY A 223 6.22 3.90 2.89
N ARG A 224 7.43 3.80 2.30
CA ARG A 224 8.66 4.26 2.95
C ARG A 224 8.60 5.76 3.20
N PHE A 225 9.24 6.23 4.25
CA PHE A 225 9.40 7.66 4.49
C PHE A 225 10.76 8.01 5.07
N HIS A 226 11.20 9.23 4.77
CA HIS A 226 12.40 9.86 5.31
C HIS A 226 12.00 11.18 5.97
N ARG A 227 12.39 11.35 7.23
CA ARG A 227 12.16 12.60 7.97
C ARG A 227 13.47 13.13 8.53
N THR A 228 13.79 14.36 8.20
CA THR A 228 14.93 15.11 8.74
C THR A 228 14.40 16.36 9.44
N ALA A 229 15.00 16.74 10.57
CA ALA A 229 14.63 17.96 11.30
C ALA A 229 15.84 18.56 12.03
N THR A 230 15.86 19.88 12.26
CA THR A 230 16.95 20.52 13.01
C THR A 230 17.07 19.88 14.40
N HIS A 231 18.29 19.51 14.79
CA HIS A 231 18.61 18.94 16.10
C HIS A 231 17.93 17.60 16.42
N GLN A 232 17.43 16.88 15.41
CA GLN A 232 16.91 15.52 15.57
C GLN A 232 17.68 14.55 14.68
N LEU A 233 17.69 13.28 15.08
CA LEU A 233 18.18 12.18 14.25
C LEU A 233 17.24 11.98 13.05
N ASP A 234 17.82 11.62 11.91
CA ASP A 234 17.07 11.23 10.74
C ASP A 234 16.24 9.99 11.05
N VAL A 235 14.94 10.07 10.77
CA VAL A 235 13.99 8.99 11.04
C VAL A 235 13.59 8.36 9.71
N HIS A 236 13.75 7.05 9.63
CA HIS A 236 13.35 6.22 8.50
C HIS A 236 12.32 5.20 8.97
N GLY A 237 11.33 4.90 8.14
CA GLY A 237 10.36 3.86 8.42
C GLY A 237 9.50 3.54 7.21
N ALA A 238 8.53 2.64 7.39
CA ALA A 238 7.55 2.29 6.38
C ALA A 238 6.19 2.02 7.03
N ASP A 239 5.12 2.61 6.49
CA ASP A 239 3.75 2.42 6.98
C ASP A 239 2.76 2.62 5.83
N VAL A 240 2.40 1.51 5.17
CA VAL A 240 1.51 1.52 4.01
C VAL A 240 0.09 1.96 4.38
N HIS A 241 -0.38 1.66 5.59
CA HIS A 241 -1.75 2.01 6.02
C HIS A 241 -1.86 3.51 6.32
N ARG A 242 -0.84 4.09 6.95
CA ARG A 242 -0.74 5.53 7.14
C ARG A 242 -0.70 6.27 5.81
N LEU A 243 0.16 5.83 4.88
CA LEU A 243 0.20 6.43 3.54
C LEU A 243 -1.17 6.32 2.85
N THR A 244 -1.80 5.14 2.89
CA THR A 244 -3.12 4.93 2.27
C THR A 244 -4.15 5.90 2.83
N THR A 245 -4.22 6.06 4.15
CA THR A 245 -5.12 7.01 4.82
C THR A 245 -4.90 8.45 4.32
N LEU A 246 -3.63 8.85 4.17
CA LEU A 246 -3.28 10.19 3.68
C LEU A 246 -3.60 10.36 2.18
N LEU A 247 -3.40 9.34 1.35
CA LEU A 247 -3.78 9.39 -0.07
C LEU A 247 -5.29 9.48 -0.26
N ILE A 248 -6.06 8.77 0.55
CA ILE A 248 -7.53 8.88 0.60
C ILE A 248 -7.92 10.31 0.99
N ALA A 249 -7.32 10.86 2.04
CA ALA A 249 -7.58 12.25 2.45
C ALA A 249 -7.22 13.27 1.36
N ALA A 250 -6.07 13.11 0.69
CA ALA A 250 -5.64 13.96 -0.40
C ALA A 250 -6.61 13.92 -1.59
N SER A 251 -7.15 12.74 -1.91
CA SER A 251 -8.09 12.55 -3.03
C SER A 251 -9.41 13.31 -2.88
N ARG A 252 -9.75 13.74 -1.65
CA ARG A 252 -10.97 14.49 -1.33
C ARG A 252 -10.78 16.01 -1.45
N ILE A 253 -9.56 16.49 -1.60
CA ILE A 253 -9.24 17.91 -1.78
C ILE A 253 -9.71 18.33 -3.18
N LYS A 254 -10.52 19.39 -3.29
CA LYS A 254 -10.91 19.88 -4.63
C LYS A 254 -9.72 20.49 -5.35
N GLU A 255 -9.66 20.32 -6.68
CA GLU A 255 -8.59 20.84 -7.53
C GLU A 255 -8.19 22.27 -7.14
N VAL A 256 -6.89 22.43 -6.85
CA VAL A 256 -6.30 23.71 -6.52
C VAL A 256 -5.86 24.33 -7.84
N HIS A 257 -6.74 25.12 -8.45
CA HIS A 257 -6.41 25.87 -9.68
C HIS A 257 -5.44 27.03 -9.42
N ASP A 258 -5.28 27.42 -8.16
CA ASP A 258 -4.33 28.45 -7.77
C ASP A 258 -2.93 27.87 -7.72
N LEU A 259 -2.23 27.98 -8.85
CA LEU A 259 -0.78 28.09 -8.88
C LEU A 259 -0.40 29.18 -7.89
N SER A 260 -0.09 28.78 -6.66
CA SER A 260 0.54 29.67 -5.69
C SER A 260 1.87 30.05 -6.34
N ILE A 261 1.90 31.22 -7.01
CA ILE A 261 3.14 31.83 -7.47
C ILE A 261 4.03 31.79 -6.24
N PRO A 262 5.19 31.08 -6.28
CA PRO A 262 6.06 31.02 -5.12
C PRO A 262 6.30 32.47 -4.70
N PRO A 263 6.03 32.82 -3.43
CA PRO A 263 6.29 34.18 -2.98
C PRO A 263 7.73 34.53 -3.34
N PRO A 264 8.02 35.79 -3.74
CA PRO A 264 9.36 36.20 -4.11
C PRO A 264 10.35 35.71 -3.04
N PHE A 265 11.49 35.19 -3.48
CA PHE A 265 12.50 34.67 -2.57
C PHE A 265 12.92 35.78 -1.60
N VAL A 266 12.51 35.68 -0.33
CA VAL A 266 12.91 36.59 0.74
C VAL A 266 13.91 35.83 1.61
N HIS A 267 15.15 36.31 1.64
CA HIS A 267 16.28 35.65 2.31
C HIS A 267 16.05 35.32 3.80
N ASP A 268 15.08 35.99 4.46
CA ASP A 268 14.85 35.89 5.91
C ASP A 268 13.53 35.21 6.30
N ARG A 269 12.70 34.74 5.35
CA ARG A 269 11.39 34.16 5.66
C ARG A 269 11.39 32.63 5.56
N GLN A 270 10.93 31.98 6.62
CA GLN A 270 10.62 30.55 6.57
C GLN A 270 9.35 30.33 5.75
N THR A 271 9.38 29.29 4.92
CA THR A 271 8.23 28.85 4.13
C THR A 271 7.96 27.40 4.44
N THR A 272 6.69 27.06 4.62
CA THR A 272 6.25 25.67 4.76
C THR A 272 5.60 25.23 3.46
N MET A 273 5.91 24.03 3.02
CA MET A 273 5.45 23.50 1.75
C MET A 273 4.90 22.09 1.93
N VAL A 274 3.80 21.81 1.26
CA VAL A 274 3.19 20.49 1.19
C VAL A 274 3.15 20.00 -0.26
N ILE A 275 3.45 18.72 -0.46
CA ILE A 275 3.34 18.02 -1.74
C ILE A 275 2.36 16.86 -1.56
N PHE A 276 1.41 16.70 -2.48
CA PHE A 276 0.44 15.61 -2.45
C PHE A 276 -0.14 15.29 -3.83
N PRO A 277 -0.62 14.07 -4.09
CA PRO A 277 -1.17 13.71 -5.39
C PRO A 277 -2.63 14.13 -5.49
N LEU A 278 -3.01 14.73 -6.62
CA LEU A 278 -4.39 15.06 -6.95
C LEU A 278 -4.61 14.88 -8.46
N SER A 279 -5.69 14.20 -8.85
CA SER A 279 -6.02 13.92 -10.26
C SER A 279 -4.86 13.33 -11.08
N GLY A 280 -4.01 12.49 -10.46
CA GLY A 280 -2.84 11.88 -11.11
C GLY A 280 -1.63 12.80 -11.29
N ARG A 281 -1.59 13.97 -10.63
CA ARG A 281 -0.44 14.89 -10.62
C ARG A 281 -0.07 15.29 -9.20
N ASN A 282 1.22 15.45 -8.92
CA ASN A 282 1.65 16.01 -7.65
C ASN A 282 1.39 17.51 -7.62
N GLN A 283 0.57 17.94 -6.67
CA GLN A 283 0.36 19.33 -6.31
C GLN A 283 1.44 19.76 -5.32
N ARG A 284 1.94 20.98 -5.47
CA ARG A 284 2.94 21.58 -4.60
C ARG A 284 2.43 22.93 -4.15
N VAL A 285 2.15 23.07 -2.86
CA VAL A 285 1.55 24.28 -2.30
C VAL A 285 2.44 24.83 -1.18
N THR A 286 2.72 26.13 -1.23
CA THR A 286 3.36 26.85 -0.13
C THR A 286 2.27 27.34 0.82
N LEU A 287 2.35 26.93 2.09
CA LEU A 287 1.38 27.32 3.11
C LEU A 287 1.58 28.79 3.52
N GLY A 288 0.48 29.52 3.67
CA GLY A 288 0.46 30.93 4.04
C GLY A 288 -0.94 31.42 4.39
N PRO A 289 -1.13 32.73 4.62
CA PRO A 289 -2.40 33.29 5.12
C PRO A 289 -3.62 33.04 4.22
N ASN A 290 -3.39 32.81 2.92
CA ASN A 290 -4.45 32.58 1.94
C ASN A 290 -4.58 31.11 1.53
N THR A 291 -3.92 30.19 2.25
CA THR A 291 -4.05 28.76 1.96
C THR A 291 -5.48 28.29 2.21
N ARG A 292 -6.01 27.49 1.27
CA ARG A 292 -7.35 26.91 1.39
C ARG A 292 -7.42 26.02 2.66
N PRO A 293 -8.49 26.10 3.47
CA PRO A 293 -8.61 25.32 4.70
C PRO A 293 -8.41 23.82 4.50
N GLU A 294 -8.94 23.25 3.41
CA GLU A 294 -8.78 21.83 3.06
C GLU A 294 -7.30 21.40 2.93
N VAL A 295 -6.45 22.27 2.38
CA VAL A 295 -5.01 22.01 2.20
C VAL A 295 -4.25 22.18 3.51
N GLU A 296 -4.63 23.18 4.30
CA GLU A 296 -4.05 23.40 5.63
C GLU A 296 -4.38 22.23 6.58
N ASP A 297 -5.63 21.78 6.59
CA ASP A 297 -6.08 20.62 7.37
C ASP A 297 -5.38 19.34 6.91
N PHE A 298 -5.20 19.17 5.61
CA PHE A 298 -4.42 18.05 5.07
C PHE A 298 -2.96 18.10 5.53
N ALA A 299 -2.30 19.26 5.44
CA ALA A 299 -0.94 19.43 5.93
C ALA A 299 -0.83 19.10 7.44
N LYS A 300 -1.79 19.55 8.25
CA LYS A 300 -1.89 19.21 9.68
C LYS A 300 -2.03 17.71 9.92
N LYS A 301 -2.85 17.02 9.12
CA LYS A 301 -2.98 15.55 9.18
C LYS A 301 -1.66 14.86 8.84
N VAL A 302 -0.96 15.29 7.79
CA VAL A 302 0.37 14.75 7.44
C VAL A 302 1.36 14.97 8.58
N ALA A 303 1.42 16.20 9.12
CA ALA A 303 2.33 16.54 10.20
C ALA A 303 2.08 15.69 11.45
N ALA A 304 0.82 15.59 11.88
CA ALA A 304 0.42 14.75 13.02
C ALA A 304 0.78 13.27 12.79
N ALA A 305 0.52 12.75 11.59
CA ALA A 305 0.81 11.36 11.24
C ALA A 305 2.30 11.01 11.30
N TYR A 306 3.20 11.98 11.13
CA TYR A 306 4.66 11.78 11.18
C TYR A 306 5.35 12.47 12.37
N GLY A 307 4.57 12.94 13.35
CA GLY A 307 5.09 13.58 14.56
C GLY A 307 5.90 14.85 14.26
N ILE A 308 5.42 15.67 13.33
CA ILE A 308 5.99 16.98 12.95
C ILE A 308 5.08 18.08 13.51
N GLU A 309 5.69 19.13 14.05
CA GLU A 309 5.00 20.34 14.50
C GLU A 309 5.03 21.38 13.37
N LEU A 310 3.86 21.91 12.98
CA LEU A 310 3.69 22.85 11.87
C LEU A 310 3.90 24.31 12.31
#